data_AF-A0A7C2EVS0-F1
#
_entry.id   AF-A0A7C2EVS0-F1
#
_cell.length_a   1.000
_cell.length_b   1.000
_cell.length_c   1.000
_cell.angle_alpha   90.00
_cell.angle_beta   90.00
_cell.angle_gamma   90.00
#
_symmetry.space_group_name_H-M   'P 1'
#
loop_
_entity.id
_entity.type
_entity.pdbx_description
1 polymer ?
#
loop_
_entity_poly.entity_id
_entity_poly.type
_entity_poly.pdbx_seq_one_letter_code
_entity_poly.pdbx_strand_id
1 'polypeptide(L)' 'MNCRRARAYMEAHLMNDLHPTLAEQLERHIETCPSCRAEYEELRRLIESLRRMFAIKRQLA' A
#
# COMPACT_ATOMS: atom_id res chain seq x y z
N MET A 1 1.55 10.13 -12.80
CA MET A 1 1.04 10.64 -11.50
C MET A 1 2.16 11.39 -10.76
N ASN A 2 1.84 12.29 -9.82
CA ASN A 2 2.81 12.95 -8.92
C ASN A 2 2.87 12.29 -7.53
N CYS A 3 3.94 12.55 -6.76
CA CYS A 3 4.17 11.90 -5.47
C CYS A 3 3.05 12.14 -4.44
N ARG A 4 2.41 13.32 -4.49
CA ARG A 4 1.32 13.68 -3.56
C ARG A 4 0.09 12.80 -3.79
N ARG A 5 -0.31 12.64 -5.05
CA ARG A 5 -1.40 11.74 -5.43
C ARG A 5 -1.01 10.29 -5.18
N ALA A 6 0.23 9.92 -5.46
CA ALA A 6 0.70 8.56 -5.23
C ALA A 6 0.50 8.15 -3.77
N ARG A 7 0.99 8.96 -2.81
CA ARG A 7 0.80 8.74 -1.37
C ARG A 7 -0.66 8.61 -0.96
N ALA A 8 -1.54 9.44 -1.51
CA ALA A 8 -2.97 9.38 -1.21
C ALA A 8 -3.64 8.07 -1.67
N TYR A 9 -3.08 7.39 -2.68
CA TYR A 9 -3.64 6.15 -3.22
C TYR A 9 -2.92 4.87 -2.75
N MET A 10 -1.80 4.96 -2.03
CA MET A 10 -1.04 3.79 -1.57
C MET A 10 -1.87 2.87 -0.68
N GLU A 11 -2.63 3.44 0.26
CA GLU A 11 -3.43 2.67 1.22
C GLU A 11 -4.61 1.98 0.53
N ALA A 12 -5.34 2.71 -0.32
CA ALA A 12 -6.42 2.17 -1.15
C ALA A 12 -5.93 1.05 -2.06
N HIS A 13 -4.74 1.18 -2.65
CA HIS A 13 -4.11 0.13 -3.44
C HIS A 13 -3.82 -1.13 -2.61
N LEU A 14 -3.24 -0.99 -1.41
CA LEU A 14 -2.93 -2.12 -0.52
C LEU A 14 -4.18 -2.82 0.04
N MET A 15 -5.29 -2.11 0.11
CA MET A 15 -6.61 -2.65 0.46
C MET A 15 -7.38 -3.19 -0.75
N ASN A 16 -6.81 -3.14 -1.95
CA ASN A 16 -7.45 -3.53 -3.21
C ASN A 16 -8.77 -2.75 -3.48
N ASP A 17 -8.82 -1.52 -2.98
CA ASP A 17 -9.95 -0.57 -3.06
C ASP A 17 -9.59 0.62 -3.96
N LEU A 18 -8.84 0.35 -5.03
CA LEU A 18 -8.43 1.36 -6.00
C LEU A 18 -8.83 0.90 -7.40
N HIS A 19 -9.38 1.83 -8.20
CA HIS A 19 -9.73 1.55 -9.59
C HIS A 19 -8.50 1.05 -10.37
N PRO A 20 -8.61 0.02 -11.21
CA PRO A 20 -7.46 -0.63 -11.88
C PRO A 20 -6.59 0.36 -12.68
N THR A 21 -7.21 1.31 -13.39
CA THR A 21 -6.47 2.35 -14.14
C THR A 21 -5.67 3.30 -13.24
N LEU A 22 -6.10 3.52 -11.99
CA LEU A 22 -5.34 4.29 -11.01
C LEU A 22 -4.25 3.45 -10.36
N ALA A 23 -4.50 2.16 -10.16
CA ALA A 23 -3.49 1.21 -9.69
C ALA A 23 -2.30 1.14 -10.65
N GLU A 24 -2.52 0.93 -11.96
CA GLU A 24 -1.44 0.93 -12.95
C GLU A 24 -0.66 2.26 -13.00
N GLN A 25 -1.32 3.39 -12.76
CA GLN A 25 -0.64 4.69 -12.69
C GLN A 25 0.22 4.84 -11.42
N LEU A 26 -0.21 4.21 -10.32
CA LEU A 26 0.52 4.16 -9.07
C LEU A 26 1.73 3.25 -9.15
N GLU A 27 1.56 2.04 -9.69
CA GLU A 27 2.63 1.08 -9.89
C GLU A 27 3.75 1.69 -10.75
N ARG A 28 3.43 2.25 -11.91
CA ARG A 28 4.42 2.94 -12.76
C ARG A 28 5.13 4.08 -12.05
N HIS A 29 4.45 4.80 -11.16
CA HIS A 29 5.08 5.88 -10.39
C HIS A 29 6.03 5.33 -9.31
N ILE A 30 5.64 4.27 -8.61
CA ILE A 30 6.47 3.59 -7.61
C ILE A 30 7.73 2.99 -8.26
N GLU A 31 7.60 2.45 -9.47
CA GLU A 31 8.73 1.93 -10.26
C GLU A 31 9.72 3.02 -10.69
N THR A 32 9.28 4.26 -10.80
CA THR A 32 10.12 5.39 -11.25
C THR A 32 10.57 6.32 -10.12
N CYS A 33 9.88 6.31 -8.97
CA CYS A 33 10.17 7.18 -7.83
C CYS A 33 10.65 6.36 -6.61
N PRO A 34 11.95 6.41 -6.25
CA PRO A 34 12.48 5.66 -5.13
C PRO A 34 11.91 6.09 -3.77
N SER A 35 11.59 7.38 -3.59
CA SER A 35 10.94 7.86 -2.36
C SER A 35 9.55 7.24 -2.18
N CYS A 36 8.71 7.27 -3.22
CA CYS A 36 7.37 6.68 -3.14
C CYS A 36 7.43 5.16 -2.99
N ARG A 37 8.46 4.51 -3.53
CA ARG A 37 8.70 3.07 -3.34
C ARG A 37 8.99 2.73 -1.89
N ALA A 38 9.91 3.45 -1.26
CA ALA A 38 10.25 3.25 0.13
C ALA A 38 9.02 3.45 1.04
N GLU A 39 8.26 4.53 0.82
CA GLU A 39 7.01 4.80 1.54
C GLU A 39 5.96 3.67 1.35
N TYR A 40 5.80 3.19 0.12
CA TYR A 40 4.86 2.12 -0.20
C TYR A 40 5.25 0.78 0.45
N GLU A 41 6.54 0.43 0.44
CA GLU A 41 7.05 -0.78 1.10
C GLU A 41 6.89 -0.72 2.62
N GLU A 42 7.13 0.44 3.23
CA GLU A 42 6.92 0.66 4.66
C GLU A 42 5.44 0.47 5.02
N LEU A 43 4.53 1.13 4.30
CA LEU A 43 3.09 0.99 4.51
C LEU A 43 2.62 -0.45 4.34
N ARG A 44 3.13 -1.15 3.33
CA ARG A 44 2.84 -2.57 3.11
C ARG A 44 3.27 -3.42 4.32
N ARG A 45 4.48 -3.22 4.84
CA ARG A 45 4.98 -3.95 6.02
C ARG A 45 4.13 -3.69 7.25
N LEU A 46 3.70 -2.45 7.48
CA LEU A 46 2.81 -2.10 8.58
C LEU A 46 1.47 -2.83 8.48
N ILE A 47 0.83 -2.80 7.30
CA ILE A 47 -0.45 -3.50 7.08
C ILE A 47 -0.30 -5.02 7.25
N GLU A 48 0.78 -5.62 6.71
CA GLU A 48 1.05 -7.05 6.91
C GLU A 48 1.25 -7.40 8.39
N SER A 49 1.92 -6.55 9.15
CA SER A 49 2.15 -6.74 10.58
C SER A 49 0.85 -6.65 11.38
N LEU A 50 -0.01 -5.67 11.06
CA LEU A 50 -1.35 -5.55 11.63
C LEU A 50 -2.21 -6.77 11.31
N ARG A 51 -2.24 -7.21 10.04
CA ARG A 51 -2.97 -8.41 9.62
C ARG A 51 -2.53 -9.65 10.40
N ARG A 52 -1.23 -9.84 10.61
CA ARG A 52 -0.70 -10.94 11.43
C ARG A 52 -1.14 -10.82 12.89
N MET A 53 -1.05 -9.63 13.46
CA MET A 53 -1.45 -9.39 14.86
C MET A 53 -2.94 -9.72 15.09
N PHE A 54 -3.82 -9.27 14.18
CA PHE A 54 -5.25 -9.57 14.27
C PHE A 54 -5.58 -11.03 13.94
N ALA A 55 -4.84 -11.65 13.03
CA ALA A 55 -4.99 -13.09 12.75
C ALA A 55 -4.64 -13.95 13.97
N ILE A 56 -3.57 -13.60 14.69
CA ILE A 56 -3.15 -14.28 15.93
C ILE A 56 -4.20 -14.11 17.04
N LYS A 57 -4.73 -12.90 17.24
CA LYS A 57 -5.78 -12.67 18.25
C LYS A 57 -7.05 -13.50 18.00
N ARG A 58 -7.40 -13.75 16.74
CA ARG A 58 -8.58 -14.53 16.35
C ARG A 58 -8.41 -16.05 16.56
N GLN A 59 -7.18 -16.55 16.68
CA GLN A 59 -6.90 -17.95 17.01
C GLN A 59 -6.86 -18.24 18.51
N LEU A 60 -6.72 -17.19 19.33
CA LEU A 60 -6.61 -17.28 20.79
C LEU A 60 -7.94 -16.94 21.50
N ALA A 61 -9.01 -16.67 20.74
CA ALA A 61 -10.34 -16.29 21.23
C ALA A 61 -11.34 -17.42 20.99
#